data_AF-A0A380CPG4-F1
#
_entry.id   AF-A0A380CPG4-F1
#
_cell.length_a   1.000
_cell.length_b   1.000
_cell.length_c   1.000
_cell.angle_alpha   90.00
_cell.angle_beta   90.00
_cell.angle_gamma   90.00
#
_symmetry.space_group_name_H-M   'P 1'
#
loop_
_entity.id
_entity.type
_entity.pdbx_description
1 polymer ?
#
loop_
_entity_poly.entity_id
_entity_poly.type
_entity_poly.pdbx_seq_one_letter_code
_entity_poly.pdbx_strand_id
1 'polypeptide(L)'
;MRKKRYNPVAVKDLNKMVKNIDIAKYISDLGFKADTVIISELKYYQELDQILKPENLAQIKEVLRFHVMNNAAGLLTADLDQLSFNFWGKKLNGQQEQRALDKRGLAFVNARVGDLLGKVYVKDNFPPQAKTAAEEMVQYLLKSFEVHIKNLAWMSPATKEKALEKLSKFNVKIGYPNKWKDYSKLSIGTSLFENASHVNKWAFEENRAKQGKPVDKSEWSMTPQTVNAYYSPLFNEIVFPAAILQPPFYDYRADAAINFGGIGAVIGHELSHGFDDSGAQYDGNGNLNNWWTAEDKEKFDASADALVKQFEAFEPVPGVFVNGRFTLGENIGDLGGASVAFDALKMYLKDKGNPGLIDGFTQEQRFFLSWATIWRTKTTDQYVVNQVKTDPHSPAQYRAFAPIVNMDGFHEAFQTKEGDKMYVPQQNRIVIW
;
A
#
# COMPACT_ATOMS: atom_id res chain seq x y z
N MET A 1 -4.92 -14.32 2.33
CA MET A 1 -3.75 -14.85 1.57
C MET A 1 -2.47 -15.07 2.40
N ARG A 2 -2.18 -14.28 3.45
CA ARG A 2 -0.89 -14.32 4.20
C ARG A 2 -0.55 -15.62 4.91
N LYS A 3 -1.49 -16.27 5.62
CA LYS A 3 -1.28 -17.62 6.22
C LYS A 3 -0.73 -18.65 5.22
N LYS A 4 -1.21 -18.65 3.97
CA LYS A 4 -0.73 -19.57 2.93
C LYS A 4 0.70 -19.27 2.44
N ARG A 5 1.23 -18.07 2.72
CA ARG A 5 2.59 -17.64 2.38
C ARG A 5 3.57 -17.78 3.55
N TYR A 6 3.09 -18.16 4.73
CA TYR A 6 3.95 -18.39 5.91
C TYR A 6 4.17 -19.89 6.09
N ASN A 7 5.13 -20.45 5.34
CA ASN A 7 5.48 -21.86 5.41
C ASN A 7 6.93 -21.98 5.90
N PRO A 8 7.17 -22.02 7.22
CA PRO A 8 8.50 -22.24 7.76
C PRO A 8 9.00 -23.64 7.43
N VAL A 9 10.19 -23.72 6.84
CA VAL A 9 10.85 -24.97 6.47
C VAL A 9 12.28 -24.94 7.00
N ALA A 10 12.71 -26.01 7.67
CA ALA A 10 14.09 -26.10 8.10
C ALA A 10 15.03 -26.16 6.88
N VAL A 11 16.14 -25.41 6.91
CA VAL A 11 17.09 -25.33 5.79
C VAL A 11 17.62 -26.71 5.41
N LYS A 12 17.83 -27.58 6.40
CA LYS A 12 18.26 -28.98 6.20
C LYS A 12 17.25 -29.85 5.43
N ASP A 13 15.98 -29.44 5.36
CA ASP A 13 14.90 -30.17 4.72
C ASP A 13 14.57 -29.64 3.32
N LEU A 14 15.25 -28.57 2.85
CA LEU A 14 14.99 -27.98 1.52
C LEU A 14 15.28 -28.96 0.38
N ASN A 15 16.23 -29.88 0.56
CA ASN A 15 16.54 -30.94 -0.42
C ASN A 15 15.38 -31.95 -0.61
N LYS A 16 14.42 -32.01 0.32
CA LYS A 16 13.21 -32.82 0.17
C LYS A 16 12.18 -32.15 -0.73
N MET A 17 12.25 -30.81 -0.87
CA MET A 17 11.34 -30.02 -1.70
C MET A 17 11.87 -29.82 -3.11
N VAL A 18 13.16 -29.52 -3.26
CA VAL A 18 13.83 -29.30 -4.54
C VAL A 18 15.10 -30.13 -4.56
N LYS A 19 15.18 -31.10 -5.47
CA LYS A 19 16.27 -32.07 -5.57
C LYS A 19 17.28 -31.68 -6.63
N ASN A 20 16.86 -30.98 -7.67
CA ASN A 20 17.72 -30.67 -8.82
C ASN A 20 18.61 -29.43 -8.58
N ILE A 21 18.37 -28.66 -7.53
CA ILE A 21 19.23 -27.58 -7.05
C ILE A 21 19.40 -27.68 -5.53
N ASP A 22 20.65 -27.56 -5.07
CA ASP A 22 20.95 -27.45 -3.65
C ASP A 22 20.67 -26.02 -3.15
N ILE A 23 19.41 -25.78 -2.76
CA ILE A 23 18.96 -24.48 -2.25
C ILE A 23 19.66 -24.14 -0.93
N ALA A 24 19.93 -25.12 -0.06
CA ALA A 24 20.61 -24.88 1.21
C ALA A 24 22.04 -24.38 0.97
N LYS A 25 22.76 -25.00 0.03
CA LYS A 25 24.07 -24.51 -0.40
C LYS A 25 23.97 -23.13 -1.05
N TYR A 26 22.99 -22.90 -1.93
CA TYR A 26 22.81 -21.59 -2.57
C TYR A 26 22.63 -20.46 -1.54
N ILE A 27 21.81 -20.68 -0.52
CA ILE A 27 21.63 -19.72 0.60
C ILE A 27 22.95 -19.50 1.34
N SER A 28 23.71 -20.56 1.61
CA SER A 28 25.01 -20.47 2.29
C SER A 28 26.07 -19.74 1.45
N ASP A 29 26.12 -19.99 0.14
CA ASP A 29 27.03 -19.34 -0.81
C ASP A 29 26.74 -17.84 -0.92
N LEU A 30 25.47 -17.43 -0.76
CA LEU A 30 25.06 -16.02 -0.66
C LEU A 30 25.47 -15.37 0.67
N GLY A 31 26.01 -16.14 1.62
CA GLY A 31 26.49 -15.68 2.92
C GLY A 31 25.42 -15.60 4.00
N PHE A 32 24.25 -16.20 3.79
CA PHE A 32 23.20 -16.28 4.81
C PHE A 32 23.35 -17.54 5.66
N LYS A 33 23.15 -17.39 6.98
CA LYS A 33 23.11 -18.48 7.97
C LYS A 33 21.73 -18.54 8.61
N ALA A 34 20.96 -19.58 8.28
CA ALA A 34 19.64 -19.81 8.84
C ALA A 34 19.42 -21.30 9.12
N ASP A 35 18.69 -21.60 10.17
CA ASP A 35 18.16 -22.93 10.47
C ASP A 35 16.79 -23.15 9.81
N THR A 36 16.02 -22.07 9.63
CA THR A 36 14.67 -22.06 9.04
C THR A 36 14.53 -20.94 8.00
N VAL A 37 13.78 -21.19 6.93
CA VAL A 37 13.37 -20.20 5.93
C VAL A 37 11.84 -20.20 5.76
N ILE A 38 11.28 -19.07 5.36
CA ILE A 38 9.85 -18.96 5.01
C ILE A 38 9.69 -19.12 3.51
N ILE A 39 8.98 -20.17 3.08
CA ILE A 39 8.65 -20.40 1.67
C ILE A 39 7.28 -19.79 1.36
N SER A 40 7.24 -18.70 0.58
CA SER A 40 6.00 -17.98 0.28
C SER A 40 5.11 -18.66 -0.77
N GLU A 41 5.70 -19.41 -1.70
CA GLU A 41 4.99 -20.10 -2.78
C GLU A 41 5.28 -21.61 -2.70
N LEU A 42 4.77 -22.27 -1.65
CA LEU A 42 5.11 -23.67 -1.33
C LEU A 42 4.97 -24.62 -2.52
N LYS A 43 3.83 -24.57 -3.23
CA LYS A 43 3.56 -25.41 -4.40
C LYS A 43 4.53 -25.16 -5.55
N TYR A 44 4.94 -23.90 -5.78
CA TYR A 44 5.92 -23.59 -6.83
C TYR A 44 7.24 -24.32 -6.59
N TYR A 45 7.74 -24.30 -5.35
CA TYR A 45 8.98 -25.02 -5.01
C TYR A 45 8.81 -26.53 -5.08
N GLN A 46 7.66 -27.08 -4.67
CA GLN A 46 7.37 -28.52 -4.79
C GLN A 46 7.35 -29.00 -6.25
N GLU A 47 6.92 -28.15 -7.18
CA GLU A 47 6.88 -28.47 -8.61
C GLU A 47 8.11 -28.00 -9.38
N LEU A 48 9.07 -27.35 -8.71
CA LEU A 48 10.19 -26.69 -9.36
C LEU A 48 11.09 -27.68 -10.12
N ASP A 49 11.26 -28.89 -9.59
CA ASP A 49 12.01 -29.97 -10.25
C ASP A 49 11.35 -30.46 -11.55
N GLN A 50 10.07 -30.15 -11.80
CA GLN A 50 9.44 -30.43 -13.09
C GLN A 50 10.03 -29.53 -14.20
N ILE A 51 10.47 -28.33 -13.83
CA ILE A 51 11.04 -27.34 -14.73
C ILE A 51 12.57 -27.47 -14.73
N LEU A 52 13.19 -27.52 -13.55
CA LEU A 52 14.64 -27.55 -13.37
C LEU A 52 15.22 -28.93 -13.65
N LYS A 53 15.22 -29.37 -14.91
CA LYS A 53 15.79 -30.65 -15.32
C LYS A 53 16.95 -30.48 -16.28
N PRO A 54 17.88 -31.44 -16.36
CA PRO A 54 18.98 -31.39 -17.33
C PRO A 54 18.50 -31.16 -18.78
N GLU A 55 17.40 -31.77 -19.19
CA GLU A 55 16.82 -31.61 -20.53
C GLU A 55 16.32 -30.18 -20.82
N ASN A 56 15.94 -29.42 -19.79
CA ASN A 56 15.45 -28.05 -19.91
C ASN A 56 16.56 -27.00 -19.72
N LEU A 57 17.80 -27.42 -19.42
CA LEU A 57 18.88 -26.50 -19.04
C LEU A 57 19.17 -25.45 -20.11
N ALA A 58 19.07 -25.81 -21.39
CA ALA A 58 19.26 -24.87 -22.48
C ALA A 58 18.19 -23.75 -22.45
N GLN A 59 16.91 -24.11 -22.33
CA GLN A 59 15.79 -23.18 -22.27
C GLN A 59 15.84 -22.32 -21.00
N ILE A 60 16.20 -22.90 -19.86
CA ILE A 60 16.40 -22.16 -18.61
C ILE A 60 17.48 -21.08 -18.81
N LYS A 61 18.60 -21.42 -19.43
CA LYS A 61 19.66 -20.45 -19.74
C LYS A 61 19.17 -19.34 -20.68
N GLU A 62 18.37 -19.66 -21.69
CA GLU A 62 17.78 -18.64 -22.58
C GLU A 62 16.84 -17.70 -21.84
N VAL A 63 15.96 -18.23 -20.98
CA VAL A 63 15.05 -17.40 -20.16
C VAL A 63 15.84 -16.50 -19.20
N LEU A 64 16.88 -17.02 -18.55
CA LEU A 64 17.74 -16.22 -17.67
C LEU A 64 18.50 -15.13 -18.45
N ARG A 65 19.02 -15.42 -19.64
CA ARG A 65 19.65 -14.41 -20.52
C ARG A 65 18.67 -13.34 -20.92
N PHE A 66 17.45 -13.71 -21.30
CA PHE A 66 16.38 -12.76 -21.60
C PHE A 66 16.12 -11.83 -20.41
N HIS A 67 15.98 -12.35 -19.20
CA HIS A 67 15.74 -11.51 -18.02
C HIS A 67 16.91 -10.56 -17.72
N VAL A 68 18.16 -11.02 -17.85
CA VAL A 68 19.34 -10.16 -17.69
C VAL A 68 19.33 -9.02 -18.72
N MET A 69 19.09 -9.33 -19.99
CA MET A 69 19.04 -8.32 -21.06
C MET A 69 17.87 -7.36 -20.88
N ASN A 70 16.66 -7.87 -20.61
CA ASN A 70 15.46 -7.05 -20.42
C ASN A 70 15.61 -6.08 -19.24
N ASN A 71 16.19 -6.54 -18.12
CA ASN A 71 16.40 -5.69 -16.95
C ASN A 71 17.47 -4.61 -17.18
N ALA A 72 18.44 -4.87 -18.07
CA ALA A 72 19.48 -3.92 -18.42
C ALA A 72 19.08 -2.96 -19.55
N ALA A 73 18.11 -3.31 -20.39
CA ALA A 73 17.82 -2.63 -21.66
C ALA A 73 17.67 -1.10 -21.54
N GLY A 74 16.94 -0.62 -20.52
CA GLY A 74 16.73 0.81 -20.28
C GLY A 74 17.94 1.58 -19.73
N LEU A 75 19.09 0.92 -19.53
CA LEU A 75 20.33 1.48 -18.99
C LEU A 75 21.50 1.45 -19.99
N LEU A 76 21.25 0.97 -21.20
CA LEU A 76 22.29 0.70 -22.21
C LEU A 76 22.20 1.70 -23.38
N THR A 77 21.90 1.22 -24.59
CA THR A 77 21.82 2.05 -25.79
C THR A 77 20.41 2.61 -26.00
N ALA A 78 20.30 3.68 -26.79
CA ALA A 78 19.02 4.28 -27.15
C ALA A 78 18.07 3.26 -27.83
N ASP A 79 18.60 2.37 -28.68
CA ASP A 79 17.82 1.35 -29.36
C ASP A 79 17.20 0.34 -28.38
N LEU A 80 17.96 -0.08 -27.36
CA LEU A 80 17.47 -1.01 -26.33
C LEU A 80 16.47 -0.33 -25.38
N ASP A 81 16.71 0.93 -25.00
CA ASP A 81 15.77 1.73 -24.23
C ASP A 81 14.44 1.92 -24.98
N GLN A 82 14.51 2.24 -26.27
CA GLN A 82 13.35 2.37 -27.15
C GLN A 82 12.60 1.04 -27.33
N LEU A 83 13.33 -0.08 -27.48
CA LEU A 83 12.73 -1.41 -27.56
C LEU A 83 11.97 -1.75 -26.27
N SER A 84 12.57 -1.50 -25.11
CA SER A 84 11.95 -1.67 -23.81
C SER A 84 10.69 -0.81 -23.66
N PHE A 85 10.77 0.47 -24.03
CA PHE A 85 9.63 1.38 -23.99
C PHE A 85 8.50 0.97 -24.94
N ASN A 86 8.81 0.47 -26.15
CA ASN A 86 7.79 0.00 -27.09
C ASN A 86 6.93 -1.14 -26.50
N PHE A 87 7.53 -2.04 -25.73
CA PHE A 87 6.79 -3.11 -25.07
C PHE A 87 6.13 -2.63 -23.77
N TRP A 88 6.93 -2.22 -22.78
CA TRP A 88 6.42 -1.92 -21.44
C TRP A 88 5.61 -0.62 -21.38
N GLY A 89 5.99 0.41 -22.13
CA GLY A 89 5.27 1.68 -22.17
C GLY A 89 4.11 1.67 -23.17
N LYS A 90 4.40 1.43 -24.45
CA LYS A 90 3.36 1.53 -25.50
C LYS A 90 2.40 0.36 -25.49
N LYS A 91 2.90 -0.89 -25.59
CA LYS A 91 2.03 -2.07 -25.74
C LYS A 91 1.22 -2.36 -24.47
N LEU A 92 1.85 -2.34 -23.30
CA LEU A 92 1.18 -2.69 -22.04
C LEU A 92 0.40 -1.52 -21.43
N ASN A 93 0.89 -0.28 -21.53
CA ASN A 93 0.31 0.87 -20.84
C ASN A 93 -0.31 1.92 -21.79
N GLY A 94 -0.26 1.73 -23.11
CA GLY A 94 -0.85 2.66 -24.08
C GLY A 94 -0.16 4.02 -24.18
N GLN A 95 1.06 4.16 -23.63
CA GLN A 95 1.82 5.41 -23.69
C GLN A 95 2.22 5.74 -25.14
N GLN A 96 2.11 7.01 -25.54
CA GLN A 96 2.49 7.43 -26.90
C GLN A 96 3.98 7.80 -27.00
N GLU A 97 4.52 8.38 -25.93
CA GLU A 97 5.89 8.87 -25.85
C GLU A 97 6.54 8.47 -24.52
N GLN A 98 7.86 8.31 -24.54
CA GLN A 98 8.63 8.00 -23.34
C GLN A 98 8.80 9.27 -22.52
N ARG A 99 8.83 9.14 -21.19
CA ARG A 99 9.17 10.27 -20.32
C ARG A 99 10.52 10.87 -20.71
N ALA A 100 10.62 12.20 -20.63
CA ALA A 100 11.84 12.95 -20.85
C ALA A 100 13.01 12.41 -20.00
N LEU A 101 14.23 12.54 -20.54
CA LEU A 101 15.43 11.90 -19.99
C LEU A 101 15.76 12.41 -18.58
N ASP A 102 15.58 13.70 -18.32
CA ASP A 102 15.75 14.32 -17.01
C ASP A 102 14.83 13.70 -15.94
N LYS A 103 13.55 13.47 -16.27
CA LYS A 103 12.58 12.81 -15.39
C LYS A 103 12.96 11.35 -15.12
N ARG A 104 13.47 10.64 -16.14
CA ARG A 104 13.96 9.25 -15.98
C ARG A 104 15.24 9.19 -15.15
N GLY A 105 16.16 10.14 -15.35
CA GLY A 105 17.37 10.30 -14.54
C GLY A 105 17.04 10.58 -13.07
N LEU A 106 16.10 11.48 -12.81
CA LEU A 106 15.61 11.76 -11.46
C LEU A 106 14.98 10.52 -10.82
N ALA A 107 14.13 9.80 -11.56
CA ALA A 107 13.54 8.55 -11.07
C ALA A 107 14.60 7.48 -10.77
N PHE A 108 15.65 7.39 -11.59
CA PHE A 108 16.77 6.48 -11.38
C PHE A 108 17.49 6.77 -10.06
N VAL A 109 17.83 8.03 -9.80
CA VAL A 109 18.49 8.47 -8.55
C VAL A 109 17.55 8.26 -7.36
N ASN A 110 16.29 8.66 -7.48
CA ASN A 110 15.28 8.51 -6.42
C ASN A 110 15.10 7.06 -5.97
N ALA A 111 15.09 6.11 -6.91
CA ALA A 111 14.91 4.68 -6.59
C ALA A 111 16.14 4.01 -5.95
N ARG A 112 17.31 4.67 -5.94
CA ARG A 112 18.60 4.04 -5.60
C ARG A 112 19.28 4.68 -4.39
N VAL A 113 19.25 6.00 -4.32
CA VAL A 113 19.86 6.79 -3.25
C VAL A 113 18.89 7.87 -2.74
N GLY A 114 17.59 7.56 -2.77
CA GLY A 114 16.53 8.53 -2.54
C GLY A 114 16.54 9.19 -1.15
N ASP A 115 17.11 8.58 -0.12
CA ASP A 115 17.31 9.25 1.18
C ASP A 115 18.16 10.52 1.07
N LEU A 116 19.15 10.55 0.16
CA LEU A 116 19.97 11.74 -0.06
C LEU A 116 19.13 12.88 -0.64
N LEU A 117 18.24 12.57 -1.59
CA LEU A 117 17.27 13.53 -2.11
C LEU A 117 16.25 13.94 -1.05
N GLY A 118 15.82 13.01 -0.19
CA GLY A 118 14.85 13.26 0.87
C GLY A 118 15.31 14.29 1.88
N LYS A 119 16.60 14.29 2.24
CA LYS A 119 17.20 15.34 3.09
C LYS A 119 16.99 16.74 2.52
N VAL A 120 17.25 16.90 1.22
CA VAL A 120 17.11 18.18 0.53
C VAL A 120 15.63 18.54 0.37
N TYR A 121 14.82 17.58 -0.07
CA TYR A 121 13.38 17.77 -0.28
C TYR A 121 12.67 18.27 0.97
N VAL A 122 12.89 17.62 2.12
CA VAL A 122 12.24 17.98 3.39
C VAL A 122 12.65 19.36 3.84
N LYS A 123 13.95 19.69 3.77
CA LYS A 123 14.47 21.00 4.15
C LYS A 123 13.76 22.12 3.39
N ASP A 124 13.53 21.91 2.10
CA ASP A 124 13.02 22.96 1.22
C ASP A 124 11.48 22.99 1.12
N ASN A 125 10.79 21.86 1.39
CA ASN A 125 9.37 21.71 1.07
C ASN A 125 8.45 21.30 2.23
N PHE A 126 8.98 20.92 3.41
CA PHE A 126 8.14 20.41 4.50
C PHE A 126 8.39 21.14 5.82
N PRO A 127 7.61 22.21 6.12
CA PRO A 127 7.81 23.02 7.31
C PRO A 127 7.37 22.28 8.58
N PRO A 128 7.98 22.54 9.76
CA PRO A 128 7.64 21.86 11.01
C PRO A 128 6.15 21.96 11.40
N GLN A 129 5.49 23.08 11.09
CA GLN A 129 4.07 23.30 11.39
C GLN A 129 3.15 22.31 10.66
N ALA A 130 3.50 21.96 9.42
CA ALA A 130 2.76 20.95 8.66
C ALA A 130 2.83 19.58 9.33
N LYS A 131 3.98 19.24 9.93
CA LYS A 131 4.12 18.00 10.71
C LYS A 131 3.23 18.01 11.95
N THR A 132 3.30 19.07 12.75
CA THR A 132 2.52 19.17 14.00
C THR A 132 1.00 19.12 13.75
N ALA A 133 0.51 19.79 12.71
CA ALA A 133 -0.91 19.74 12.36
C ALA A 133 -1.35 18.35 11.84
N ALA A 134 -0.49 17.65 11.10
CA ALA A 134 -0.74 16.26 10.71
C ALA A 134 -0.75 15.31 11.93
N GLU A 135 0.14 15.53 12.91
CA GLU A 135 0.17 14.75 14.16
C GLU A 135 -1.13 14.93 14.98
N GLU A 136 -1.67 16.15 15.08
CA GLU A 136 -2.99 16.39 15.71
C GLU A 136 -4.11 15.64 14.98
N MET A 137 -4.12 15.68 13.65
CA MET A 137 -5.12 14.96 12.84
C MET A 137 -5.09 13.45 13.09
N VAL A 138 -3.90 12.86 13.18
CA VAL A 138 -3.73 11.44 13.51
C VAL A 138 -4.35 11.10 14.87
N GLN A 139 -4.23 11.98 15.87
CA GLN A 139 -4.84 11.74 17.18
C GLN A 139 -6.37 11.68 17.10
N TYR A 140 -6.99 12.57 16.31
CA TYR A 140 -8.44 12.53 16.06
C TYR A 140 -8.85 11.24 15.33
N LEU A 141 -8.06 10.78 14.36
CA LEU A 141 -8.34 9.55 13.62
C LEU A 141 -8.21 8.30 14.47
N LEU A 142 -7.17 8.19 15.31
CA LEU A 142 -7.02 7.08 16.25
C LEU A 142 -8.19 7.03 17.24
N LYS A 143 -8.60 8.19 17.77
CA LYS A 143 -9.76 8.31 18.66
C LYS A 143 -11.07 7.92 17.96
N SER A 144 -11.25 8.35 16.71
CA SER A 144 -12.41 7.97 15.90
C SER A 144 -12.47 6.46 15.66
N PHE A 145 -11.34 5.85 15.28
CA PHE A 145 -11.23 4.40 15.08
C PHE A 145 -11.53 3.62 16.38
N GLU A 146 -11.07 4.11 17.52
CA GLU A 146 -11.37 3.53 18.83
C GLU A 146 -12.88 3.51 19.12
N VAL A 147 -13.58 4.62 18.82
CA VAL A 147 -15.04 4.74 18.98
C VAL A 147 -15.78 3.80 18.03
N HIS A 148 -15.32 3.69 16.79
CA HIS A 148 -15.84 2.74 15.80
C HIS A 148 -15.78 1.31 16.32
N ILE A 149 -14.58 0.83 16.70
CA ILE A 149 -14.38 -0.51 17.28
C ILE A 149 -15.33 -0.78 18.45
N LYS A 150 -15.46 0.17 19.38
CA LYS A 150 -16.34 0.01 20.56
C LYS A 150 -17.81 -0.15 20.17
N ASN A 151 -18.27 0.52 19.13
CA ASN A 151 -19.66 0.58 18.71
C ASN A 151 -20.06 -0.48 17.69
N LEU A 152 -19.12 -1.23 17.10
CA LEU A 152 -19.44 -2.30 16.14
C LEU A 152 -20.36 -3.37 16.77
N ALA A 153 -21.60 -3.45 16.32
CA ALA A 153 -22.60 -4.37 16.88
C ALA A 153 -22.33 -5.84 16.52
N TRP A 154 -21.63 -6.09 15.42
CA TRP A 154 -21.37 -7.44 14.92
C TRP A 154 -20.23 -8.14 15.67
N MET A 155 -19.35 -7.39 16.34
CA MET A 155 -18.12 -7.89 16.97
C MET A 155 -18.27 -8.08 18.49
N SER A 156 -17.85 -9.25 19.01
CA SER A 156 -17.92 -9.57 20.44
C SER A 156 -17.00 -8.71 21.31
N PRO A 157 -17.25 -8.61 22.64
CA PRO A 157 -16.37 -7.89 23.56
C PRO A 157 -14.91 -8.40 23.55
N ALA A 158 -14.70 -9.71 23.40
CA ALA A 158 -13.35 -10.30 23.40
C ALA A 158 -12.53 -9.87 22.17
N THR A 159 -13.14 -9.91 20.99
CA THR A 159 -12.48 -9.46 19.75
C THR A 159 -12.28 -7.94 19.75
N LYS A 160 -13.23 -7.17 20.31
CA LYS A 160 -13.06 -5.71 20.53
C LYS A 160 -11.85 -5.37 21.38
N GLU A 161 -11.64 -6.08 22.49
CA GLU A 161 -10.47 -5.89 23.35
C GLU A 161 -9.17 -6.09 22.57
N LYS A 162 -9.08 -7.13 21.73
CA LYS A 162 -7.91 -7.39 20.89
C LYS A 162 -7.71 -6.37 19.78
N ALA A 163 -8.78 -5.89 19.16
CA ALA A 163 -8.72 -4.82 18.18
C ALA A 163 -8.21 -3.51 18.80
N LEU A 164 -8.69 -3.16 20.01
CA LEU A 164 -8.21 -2.00 20.77
C LEU A 164 -6.75 -2.16 21.24
N GLU A 165 -6.35 -3.36 21.67
CA GLU A 165 -4.96 -3.66 22.00
C GLU A 165 -4.05 -3.44 20.79
N LYS A 166 -4.48 -3.87 19.59
CA LYS A 166 -3.75 -3.62 18.35
C LYS A 166 -3.68 -2.13 17.99
N LEU A 167 -4.82 -1.43 18.05
CA LEU A 167 -4.90 0.00 17.74
C LEU A 167 -3.97 0.82 18.63
N SER A 168 -3.93 0.54 19.94
CA SER A 168 -3.08 1.26 20.90
C SER A 168 -1.58 1.08 20.68
N LYS A 169 -1.18 0.06 19.90
CA LYS A 169 0.22 -0.24 19.55
C LYS A 169 0.63 0.28 18.16
N PHE A 170 -0.23 1.01 17.46
CA PHE A 170 0.15 1.58 16.16
C PHE A 170 1.31 2.56 16.31
N ASN A 171 2.35 2.36 15.51
CA ASN A 171 3.44 3.33 15.35
C ASN A 171 3.13 4.26 14.18
N VAL A 172 3.30 5.57 14.37
CA VAL A 172 2.98 6.58 13.34
C VAL A 172 4.25 7.31 12.93
N LYS A 173 4.53 7.34 11.63
CA LYS A 173 5.69 8.02 11.06
C LYS A 173 5.23 9.08 10.06
N ILE A 174 5.59 10.35 10.32
CA ILE A 174 5.11 11.51 9.54
C ILE A 174 6.27 12.31 8.97
N GLY A 175 6.22 12.57 7.67
CA GLY A 175 7.15 13.40 6.92
C GLY A 175 8.43 12.66 6.52
N TYR A 176 9.29 12.37 7.49
CA TYR A 176 10.66 11.94 7.23
C TYR A 176 11.31 11.20 8.42
N PRO A 177 12.34 10.36 8.17
CA PRO A 177 13.04 9.65 9.23
C PRO A 177 13.91 10.58 10.09
N ASN A 178 14.01 10.26 11.39
CA ASN A 178 14.95 10.93 12.29
C ASN A 178 16.42 10.53 12.04
N LYS A 179 16.63 9.35 11.45
CA LYS A 179 17.94 8.80 11.11
C LYS A 179 18.00 8.51 9.63
N TRP A 180 18.99 9.07 8.96
CA TRP A 180 19.18 8.87 7.52
C TRP A 180 20.08 7.68 7.22
N LYS A 181 19.81 7.03 6.09
CA LYS A 181 20.64 5.94 5.60
C LYS A 181 22.07 6.40 5.30
N ASP A 182 23.04 5.57 5.66
CA ASP A 182 24.46 5.79 5.38
C ASP A 182 24.83 5.14 4.03
N TYR A 183 25.40 5.94 3.14
CA TYR A 183 25.85 5.51 1.81
C TYR A 183 27.39 5.46 1.71
N SER A 184 28.12 5.60 2.81
CA SER A 184 29.59 5.65 2.83
C SER A 184 30.28 4.45 2.16
N LYS A 185 29.63 3.27 2.17
CA LYS A 185 30.13 2.03 1.54
C LYS A 185 29.68 1.86 0.08
N LEU A 186 28.85 2.74 -0.45
CA LEU A 186 28.41 2.69 -1.85
C LEU A 186 29.50 3.26 -2.75
N SER A 187 30.00 2.43 -3.66
CA SER A 187 30.88 2.85 -4.75
C SER A 187 30.05 3.20 -5.99
N ILE A 188 30.43 4.28 -6.68
CA ILE A 188 29.85 4.69 -7.96
C ILE A 188 30.84 4.31 -9.07
N GLY A 189 30.34 3.71 -10.14
CA GLY A 189 31.12 3.30 -11.30
C GLY A 189 31.27 4.40 -12.35
N THR A 190 31.80 4.02 -13.51
CA THR A 190 32.10 4.93 -14.63
C THR A 190 31.00 4.96 -15.70
N SER A 191 30.05 4.02 -15.64
CA SER A 191 28.89 3.95 -16.54
C SER A 191 27.58 3.82 -15.76
N LEU A 192 26.46 4.11 -16.43
CA LEU A 192 25.11 3.97 -15.83
C LEU A 192 24.83 2.52 -15.39
N PHE A 193 25.26 1.54 -16.19
CA PHE A 193 25.10 0.13 -15.87
C PHE A 193 25.94 -0.30 -14.67
N GLU A 194 27.19 0.16 -14.58
CA GLU A 194 28.04 -0.06 -13.40
C GLU A 194 27.41 0.57 -12.15
N ASN A 195 26.89 1.79 -12.25
CA ASN A 195 26.19 2.46 -11.14
C ASN A 195 25.01 1.64 -10.64
N ALA A 196 24.15 1.15 -11.55
CA ALA A 196 23.04 0.28 -11.19
C ALA A 196 23.52 -1.03 -10.52
N SER A 197 24.57 -1.64 -11.05
CA SER A 197 25.13 -2.89 -10.53
C SER A 197 25.75 -2.71 -9.14
N HIS A 198 26.50 -1.64 -8.92
CA HIS A 198 27.10 -1.32 -7.63
C HIS A 198 26.06 -1.01 -6.57
N VAL A 199 24.99 -0.27 -6.91
CA VAL A 199 23.88 -0.02 -5.99
C VAL A 199 23.17 -1.32 -5.61
N ASN A 200 22.89 -2.21 -6.58
CA ASN A 200 22.26 -3.50 -6.30
C ASN A 200 23.11 -4.37 -5.38
N LYS A 201 24.43 -4.42 -5.63
CA LYS A 201 25.37 -5.14 -4.76
C LYS A 201 25.39 -4.55 -3.36
N TRP A 202 25.52 -3.23 -3.23
CA TRP A 202 25.49 -2.56 -1.92
C TRP A 202 24.17 -2.83 -1.16
N ALA A 203 23.03 -2.75 -1.83
CA ALA A 203 21.72 -3.02 -1.21
C ALA A 203 21.59 -4.48 -0.74
N PHE A 204 22.14 -5.43 -1.50
CA PHE A 204 22.22 -6.83 -1.07
C PHE A 204 23.07 -6.99 0.18
N GLU A 205 24.26 -6.39 0.21
CA GLU A 205 25.18 -6.44 1.36
C GLU A 205 24.56 -5.81 2.61
N GLU A 206 23.86 -4.68 2.48
CA GLU A 206 23.12 -4.04 3.57
C GLU A 206 22.02 -4.96 4.13
N ASN A 207 21.23 -5.60 3.26
CA ASN A 207 20.21 -6.55 3.70
C ASN A 207 20.83 -7.78 4.37
N ARG A 208 21.91 -8.33 3.82
CA ARG A 208 22.63 -9.46 4.43
C ARG A 208 23.16 -9.09 5.82
N ALA A 209 23.67 -7.86 5.99
CA ALA A 209 24.19 -7.37 7.25
C ALA A 209 23.15 -7.20 8.37
N LYS A 210 21.84 -7.34 8.07
CA LYS A 210 20.76 -7.35 9.07
C LYS A 210 20.60 -8.72 9.75
N GLN A 211 21.13 -9.80 9.17
CA GLN A 211 20.99 -11.13 9.75
C GLN A 211 21.64 -11.21 11.14
N GLY A 212 20.94 -11.84 12.09
CA GLY A 212 21.39 -11.99 13.48
C GLY A 212 21.28 -10.71 14.32
N LYS A 213 20.70 -9.63 13.80
CA LYS A 213 20.44 -8.39 14.54
C LYS A 213 18.96 -8.24 14.87
N PRO A 214 18.61 -7.48 15.93
CA PRO A 214 17.24 -7.07 16.16
C PRO A 214 16.68 -6.30 14.96
N VAL A 215 15.37 -6.41 14.74
CA VAL A 215 14.65 -5.64 13.72
C VAL A 215 14.71 -4.15 14.06
N ASP A 216 15.22 -3.33 13.14
CA ASP A 216 15.24 -1.87 13.29
C ASP A 216 13.89 -1.27 12.88
N LYS A 217 13.01 -1.04 13.86
CA LYS A 217 11.70 -0.41 13.64
C LYS A 217 11.78 1.08 13.28
N SER A 218 12.97 1.70 13.27
CA SER A 218 13.13 3.09 12.83
C SER A 218 13.25 3.23 11.31
N GLU A 219 13.47 2.13 10.57
CA GLU A 219 13.59 2.12 9.11
C GLU A 219 12.28 2.52 8.40
N TRP A 220 12.42 3.17 7.25
CA TRP A 220 11.29 3.56 6.39
C TRP A 220 11.34 2.74 5.10
N SER A 221 10.16 2.36 4.59
CA SER A 221 10.03 1.66 3.29
C SER A 221 9.79 2.61 2.11
N MET A 222 9.60 3.91 2.39
CA MET A 222 9.40 4.95 1.39
C MET A 222 10.27 6.17 1.72
N THR A 223 10.72 6.88 0.69
CA THR A 223 11.49 8.12 0.85
C THR A 223 10.53 9.30 1.08
N PRO A 224 10.96 10.38 1.77
CA PRO A 224 10.11 11.53 2.09
C PRO A 224 9.43 12.19 0.87
N GLN A 225 10.09 12.16 -0.28
CA GLN A 225 9.61 12.74 -1.54
C GLN A 225 8.68 11.80 -2.35
N THR A 226 8.30 10.64 -1.79
CA THR A 226 7.35 9.72 -2.42
C THR A 226 5.93 10.19 -2.15
N VAL A 227 5.13 10.40 -3.20
CA VAL A 227 3.70 10.71 -3.07
C VAL A 227 2.94 9.39 -2.93
N ASN A 228 2.91 8.85 -1.71
CA ASN A 228 2.16 7.64 -1.35
C ASN A 228 2.06 7.55 0.19
N ALA A 229 1.38 6.55 0.72
CA ALA A 229 1.40 6.15 2.13
C ALA A 229 1.52 4.63 2.25
N TYR A 230 1.78 4.11 3.45
CA TYR A 230 1.73 2.66 3.67
C TYR A 230 1.45 2.25 5.13
N TYR A 231 0.85 1.07 5.25
CA TYR A 231 0.80 0.25 6.46
C TYR A 231 1.79 -0.94 6.37
N SER A 232 2.50 -1.21 7.45
CA SER A 232 3.30 -2.44 7.60
C SER A 232 2.74 -3.33 8.71
N PRO A 233 2.22 -4.52 8.39
CA PRO A 233 1.70 -5.44 9.41
C PRO A 233 2.78 -5.93 10.37
N LEU A 234 4.02 -6.13 9.89
CA LEU A 234 5.11 -6.65 10.71
C LEU A 234 5.58 -5.66 11.77
N PHE A 235 5.42 -4.35 11.52
CA PHE A 235 5.80 -3.31 12.47
C PHE A 235 4.61 -2.67 13.17
N ASN A 236 3.38 -3.02 12.74
CA ASN A 236 2.13 -2.37 13.12
C ASN A 236 2.27 -0.85 13.03
N GLU A 237 2.68 -0.36 11.86
CA GLU A 237 2.96 1.06 11.65
C GLU A 237 2.31 1.62 10.40
N ILE A 238 1.99 2.91 10.45
CA ILE A 238 1.50 3.71 9.33
C ILE A 238 2.47 4.84 9.05
N VAL A 239 2.72 5.10 7.77
CA VAL A 239 3.80 6.01 7.35
C VAL A 239 3.32 6.94 6.23
N PHE A 240 3.55 8.23 6.44
CA PHE A 240 3.14 9.31 5.54
C PHE A 240 4.37 10.15 5.17
N PRO A 241 5.06 9.84 4.06
CA PRO A 241 6.12 10.68 3.51
C PRO A 241 5.71 12.15 3.36
N ALA A 242 6.68 13.06 3.46
CA ALA A 242 6.44 14.51 3.36
C ALA A 242 5.70 14.91 2.06
N ALA A 243 5.93 14.20 0.95
CA ALA A 243 5.31 14.52 -0.32
C ALA A 243 3.86 14.06 -0.47
N ILE A 244 3.30 13.19 0.38
CA ILE A 244 1.83 13.00 0.36
C ILE A 244 1.12 14.13 1.15
N LEU A 245 1.86 14.82 2.02
CA LEU A 245 1.37 15.94 2.84
C LEU A 245 1.42 17.27 2.06
N GLN A 246 0.78 17.29 0.90
CA GLN A 246 0.64 18.46 0.03
C GLN A 246 -0.74 18.48 -0.66
N PRO A 247 -1.17 19.61 -1.24
CA PRO A 247 -2.42 19.65 -2.00
C PRO A 247 -2.41 18.65 -3.17
N PRO A 248 -3.53 17.99 -3.49
CA PRO A 248 -4.87 18.22 -2.92
C PRO A 248 -5.15 17.41 -1.64
N PHE A 249 -4.23 16.60 -1.14
CA PHE A 249 -4.46 15.77 0.06
C PHE A 249 -4.42 16.61 1.33
N TYR A 250 -3.47 17.53 1.44
CA TYR A 250 -3.19 18.27 2.66
C TYR A 250 -2.68 19.68 2.40
N ASP A 251 -3.29 20.68 3.04
CA ASP A 251 -2.70 21.99 3.28
C ASP A 251 -2.94 22.35 4.74
N TYR A 252 -1.87 22.49 5.52
CA TYR A 252 -1.94 22.85 6.94
C TYR A 252 -2.58 24.22 7.22
N ARG A 253 -2.87 25.00 6.17
CA ARG A 253 -3.55 26.30 6.21
C ARG A 253 -4.98 26.26 5.68
N ALA A 254 -5.41 25.15 5.06
CA ALA A 254 -6.77 24.98 4.57
C ALA A 254 -7.74 24.60 5.70
N ASP A 255 -9.04 24.70 5.42
CA ASP A 255 -10.08 24.25 6.35
C ASP A 255 -9.98 22.73 6.62
N ALA A 256 -10.48 22.34 7.79
CA ALA A 256 -10.37 20.97 8.27
C ALA A 256 -11.08 19.97 7.34
N ALA A 257 -12.24 20.31 6.75
CA ALA A 257 -12.99 19.37 5.94
C ALA A 257 -12.21 18.89 4.72
N ILE A 258 -11.47 19.78 4.05
CA ILE A 258 -10.60 19.41 2.93
C ILE A 258 -9.49 18.46 3.39
N ASN A 259 -8.82 18.78 4.51
CA ASN A 259 -7.75 17.94 5.01
C ASN A 259 -8.23 16.58 5.51
N PHE A 260 -9.36 16.50 6.21
CA PHE A 260 -9.94 15.22 6.67
C PHE A 260 -10.46 14.38 5.50
N GLY A 261 -11.07 14.98 4.48
CA GLY A 261 -11.52 14.25 3.28
C GLY A 261 -10.39 13.83 2.34
N GLY A 262 -9.25 14.54 2.40
CA GLY A 262 -8.03 14.21 1.67
C GLY A 262 -7.12 13.31 2.49
N ILE A 263 -6.10 13.89 3.12
CA ILE A 263 -5.10 13.14 3.88
C ILE A 263 -5.69 12.41 5.09
N GLY A 264 -6.74 12.92 5.72
CA GLY A 264 -7.37 12.25 6.85
C GLY A 264 -7.97 10.91 6.45
N ALA A 265 -8.62 10.84 5.27
CA ALA A 265 -9.13 9.60 4.71
C ALA A 265 -8.01 8.65 4.29
N VAL A 266 -6.87 9.16 3.79
CA VAL A 266 -5.66 8.35 3.52
C VAL A 266 -5.08 7.79 4.83
N ILE A 267 -4.99 8.58 5.89
CA ILE A 267 -4.53 8.10 7.20
C ILE A 267 -5.49 7.05 7.77
N GLY A 268 -6.80 7.29 7.65
CA GLY A 268 -7.83 6.32 7.99
C GLY A 268 -7.67 5.01 7.21
N HIS A 269 -7.36 5.10 5.91
CA HIS A 269 -7.13 3.96 5.04
C HIS A 269 -5.96 3.10 5.53
N GLU A 270 -4.82 3.74 5.87
CA GLU A 270 -3.67 3.03 6.43
C GLU A 270 -3.94 2.43 7.83
N LEU A 271 -4.79 3.07 8.65
CA LEU A 271 -5.25 2.47 9.91
C LEU A 271 -6.11 1.23 9.65
N SER A 272 -7.04 1.31 8.70
CA SER A 272 -7.92 0.21 8.31
C SER A 272 -7.17 -0.99 7.73
N HIS A 273 -6.01 -0.79 7.08
CA HIS A 273 -5.14 -1.90 6.67
C HIS A 273 -4.65 -2.76 7.82
N GLY A 274 -4.56 -2.24 9.05
CA GLY A 274 -4.30 -3.08 10.22
C GLY A 274 -5.42 -4.06 10.55
N PHE A 275 -6.60 -3.87 9.97
CA PHE A 275 -7.80 -4.63 10.25
C PHE A 275 -8.47 -5.19 8.98
N ASP A 276 -7.85 -5.06 7.81
CA ASP A 276 -8.33 -5.68 6.57
C ASP A 276 -8.16 -7.21 6.55
N ASP A 277 -8.52 -7.87 5.45
CA ASP A 277 -8.48 -9.34 5.32
C ASP A 277 -7.07 -9.95 5.52
N SER A 278 -6.02 -9.13 5.38
CA SER A 278 -4.61 -9.48 5.56
C SER A 278 -4.08 -9.01 6.92
N GLY A 279 -4.19 -7.72 7.23
CA GLY A 279 -3.68 -7.10 8.45
C GLY A 279 -4.35 -7.63 9.72
N ALA A 280 -5.63 -7.99 9.66
CA ALA A 280 -6.33 -8.60 10.78
C ALA A 280 -5.77 -9.98 11.22
N GLN A 281 -4.87 -10.57 10.44
CA GLN A 281 -4.18 -11.82 10.80
C GLN A 281 -2.95 -11.58 11.70
N TYR A 282 -2.56 -10.31 11.91
CA TYR A 282 -1.43 -9.92 12.73
C TYR A 282 -1.91 -9.27 14.03
N ASP A 283 -1.26 -9.56 15.15
CA ASP A 283 -1.48 -8.88 16.42
C ASP A 283 -0.81 -7.48 16.45
N GLY A 284 -1.00 -6.74 17.54
CA GLY A 284 -0.41 -5.40 17.71
C GLY A 284 1.12 -5.37 17.82
N ASN A 285 1.78 -6.52 17.93
CA ASN A 285 3.24 -6.62 17.91
C ASN A 285 3.78 -6.98 16.53
N GLY A 286 2.90 -7.24 15.55
CA GLY A 286 3.22 -7.63 14.19
C GLY A 286 3.46 -9.12 13.99
N ASN A 287 3.00 -9.96 14.93
CA ASN A 287 3.10 -11.42 14.79
C ASN A 287 1.84 -11.97 14.12
N LEU A 288 2.02 -12.95 13.23
CA LEU A 288 0.90 -13.67 12.63
C LEU A 288 0.21 -14.52 13.71
N ASN A 289 -0.91 -14.05 14.24
CA ASN A 289 -1.63 -14.66 15.35
C ASN A 289 -3.14 -14.48 15.16
N ASN A 290 -3.90 -15.58 15.30
CA ASN A 290 -5.36 -15.49 15.20
C ASN A 290 -5.95 -15.00 16.52
N TRP A 291 -6.40 -13.74 16.56
CA TRP A 291 -7.02 -13.12 17.73
C TRP A 291 -8.55 -13.01 17.63
N TRP A 292 -9.14 -13.56 16.56
CA TRP A 292 -10.58 -13.57 16.32
C TRP A 292 -11.25 -14.79 16.98
N THR A 293 -12.47 -14.61 17.48
CA THR A 293 -13.42 -15.73 17.66
C THR A 293 -13.89 -16.24 16.29
N ALA A 294 -14.40 -17.47 16.24
CA ALA A 294 -14.88 -18.04 14.99
C ALA A 294 -16.11 -17.28 14.45
N GLU A 295 -17.02 -16.91 15.34
CA GLU A 295 -18.27 -16.21 15.04
C GLU A 295 -18.02 -14.79 14.53
N ASP A 296 -17.09 -14.05 15.15
CA ASP A 296 -16.75 -12.70 14.68
C ASP A 296 -16.02 -12.76 13.33
N LYS A 297 -15.21 -13.81 13.11
CA LYS A 297 -14.54 -14.01 11.83
C LYS A 297 -15.53 -14.30 10.70
N GLU A 298 -16.55 -15.12 10.95
CA GLU A 298 -17.61 -15.39 9.97
C GLU A 298 -18.38 -14.12 9.59
N LYS A 299 -18.72 -13.26 10.57
CA LYS A 299 -19.39 -11.98 10.31
C LYS A 299 -18.51 -11.01 9.52
N PHE A 300 -17.23 -10.91 9.87
CA PHE A 300 -16.27 -10.11 9.10
C PHE A 300 -16.17 -10.61 7.66
N ASP A 301 -16.08 -11.93 7.45
CA ASP A 301 -16.02 -12.51 6.11
C ASP A 301 -17.31 -12.26 5.32
N ALA A 302 -18.48 -12.30 5.96
CA ALA A 302 -19.75 -11.96 5.31
C ALA A 302 -19.82 -10.49 4.84
N SER A 303 -19.41 -9.54 5.68
CA SER A 303 -19.34 -8.12 5.27
C SER A 303 -18.29 -7.88 4.18
N ALA A 304 -17.14 -8.53 4.28
CA ALA A 304 -16.09 -8.47 3.27
C ALA A 304 -16.56 -9.04 1.92
N ASP A 305 -17.31 -10.15 1.93
CA ASP A 305 -17.87 -10.77 0.74
C ASP A 305 -18.96 -9.92 0.08
N ALA A 306 -19.72 -9.14 0.85
CA ALA A 306 -20.62 -8.14 0.28
C ALA A 306 -19.83 -7.05 -0.47
N LEU A 307 -18.70 -6.60 0.08
CA LEU A 307 -17.83 -5.62 -0.56
C LEU A 307 -17.15 -6.17 -1.82
N VAL A 308 -16.73 -7.44 -1.79
CA VAL A 308 -16.24 -8.15 -3.00
C VAL A 308 -17.29 -8.08 -4.10
N LYS A 309 -18.54 -8.46 -3.82
CA LYS A 309 -19.64 -8.47 -4.80
C LYS A 309 -19.93 -7.06 -5.33
N GLN A 310 -19.88 -6.03 -4.48
CA GLN A 310 -20.06 -4.65 -4.92
C GLN A 310 -19.04 -4.28 -6.00
N PHE A 311 -17.76 -4.61 -5.79
CA PHE A 311 -16.70 -4.24 -6.72
C PHE A 311 -16.63 -5.16 -7.96
N GLU A 312 -16.98 -6.44 -7.84
CA GLU A 312 -17.05 -7.36 -9.00
C GLU A 312 -18.07 -6.93 -10.07
N ALA A 313 -19.05 -6.11 -9.70
CA ALA A 313 -20.02 -5.55 -10.64
C ALA A 313 -19.46 -4.43 -11.54
N PHE A 314 -18.25 -3.93 -11.26
CA PHE A 314 -17.67 -2.81 -11.98
C PHE A 314 -16.86 -3.24 -13.21
N GLU A 315 -17.21 -2.67 -14.36
CA GLU A 315 -16.61 -2.93 -15.66
C GLU A 315 -15.91 -1.65 -16.19
N PRO A 316 -14.64 -1.38 -15.81
CA PRO A 316 -13.96 -0.15 -16.23
C PRO A 316 -13.65 -0.09 -17.73
N VAL A 317 -13.54 -1.24 -18.40
CA VAL A 317 -13.36 -1.38 -19.85
C VAL A 317 -14.28 -2.52 -20.29
N PRO A 318 -14.97 -2.44 -21.44
CA PRO A 318 -15.86 -3.51 -21.90
C PRO A 318 -15.17 -4.89 -21.89
N GLY A 319 -15.82 -5.86 -21.23
CA GLY A 319 -15.33 -7.22 -21.02
C GLY A 319 -14.30 -7.39 -19.91
N VAL A 320 -13.97 -6.32 -19.17
CA VAL A 320 -12.94 -6.32 -18.13
C VAL A 320 -13.55 -5.85 -16.83
N PHE A 321 -13.68 -6.77 -15.87
CA PHE A 321 -14.27 -6.51 -14.57
C PHE A 321 -13.21 -6.35 -13.49
N VAL A 322 -13.51 -5.54 -12.47
CA VAL A 322 -12.69 -5.47 -11.25
C VAL A 322 -12.74 -6.81 -10.54
N ASN A 323 -11.58 -7.32 -10.14
CA ASN A 323 -11.52 -8.52 -9.28
C ASN A 323 -11.70 -8.10 -7.83
N GLY A 324 -12.95 -8.05 -7.36
CA GLY A 324 -13.28 -7.56 -6.02
C GLY A 324 -12.59 -8.32 -4.89
N ARG A 325 -12.26 -9.62 -5.08
CA ARG A 325 -11.48 -10.39 -4.10
C ARG A 325 -10.01 -9.96 -4.07
N PHE A 326 -9.41 -9.67 -5.23
CA PHE A 326 -8.03 -9.20 -5.32
C PHE A 326 -7.89 -7.80 -4.73
N THR A 327 -8.90 -6.94 -4.92
CA THR A 327 -8.90 -5.57 -4.42
C THR A 327 -9.48 -5.39 -3.02
N LEU A 328 -9.83 -6.48 -2.34
CA LEU A 328 -10.61 -6.45 -1.11
C LEU A 328 -9.94 -5.64 0.01
N GLY A 329 -8.64 -5.86 0.26
CA GLY A 329 -7.91 -5.15 1.31
C GLY A 329 -7.96 -3.63 1.12
N GLU A 330 -7.74 -3.17 -0.11
CA GLU A 330 -7.80 -1.75 -0.49
C GLU A 330 -9.21 -1.18 -0.37
N ASN A 331 -10.22 -1.95 -0.79
CA ASN A 331 -11.63 -1.52 -0.70
C ASN A 331 -12.09 -1.41 0.77
N ILE A 332 -11.64 -2.32 1.65
CA ILE A 332 -11.85 -2.24 3.10
C ILE A 332 -11.15 -0.99 3.64
N GLY A 333 -9.90 -0.76 3.20
CA GLY A 333 -9.13 0.44 3.52
C GLY A 333 -9.88 1.72 3.18
N ASP A 334 -10.43 1.83 1.97
CA ASP A 334 -11.17 3.02 1.54
C ASP A 334 -12.44 3.27 2.36
N LEU A 335 -13.25 2.22 2.53
CA LEU A 335 -14.53 2.33 3.25
C LEU A 335 -14.30 2.66 4.74
N GLY A 336 -13.42 1.91 5.39
CA GLY A 336 -13.08 2.16 6.79
C GLY A 336 -12.39 3.50 6.97
N GLY A 337 -11.45 3.84 6.08
CA GLY A 337 -10.69 5.07 6.15
C GLY A 337 -11.54 6.32 5.97
N ALA A 338 -12.43 6.33 4.97
CA ALA A 338 -13.37 7.43 4.77
C ALA A 338 -14.36 7.56 5.95
N SER A 339 -14.86 6.44 6.48
CA SER A 339 -15.79 6.44 7.62
C SER A 339 -15.15 6.99 8.89
N VAL A 340 -13.96 6.50 9.25
CA VAL A 340 -13.19 6.96 10.41
C VAL A 340 -12.83 8.44 10.28
N ALA A 341 -12.41 8.87 9.08
CA ALA A 341 -12.02 10.26 8.83
C ALA A 341 -13.21 11.23 8.87
N PHE A 342 -14.37 10.81 8.39
CA PHE A 342 -15.59 11.62 8.45
C PHE A 342 -16.03 11.88 9.90
N ASP A 343 -16.01 10.86 10.74
CA ASP A 343 -16.36 11.03 12.16
C ASP A 343 -15.26 11.77 12.93
N ALA A 344 -13.99 11.60 12.56
CA ALA A 344 -12.89 12.38 13.12
C ALA A 344 -13.04 13.87 12.81
N LEU A 345 -13.49 14.23 11.59
CA LEU A 345 -13.85 15.61 11.24
C LEU A 345 -14.96 16.14 12.15
N LYS A 346 -16.03 15.37 12.37
CA LYS A 346 -17.12 15.78 13.28
C LYS A 346 -16.61 16.02 14.71
N MET A 347 -15.72 15.15 15.22
CA MET A 347 -15.07 15.35 16.52
C MET A 347 -14.23 16.63 16.54
N TYR A 348 -13.43 16.86 15.49
CA TYR A 348 -12.61 18.07 15.36
C TYR A 348 -13.46 19.34 15.35
N LEU A 349 -14.53 19.39 14.54
CA LEU A 349 -15.42 20.55 14.44
C LEU A 349 -16.17 20.82 15.76
N LYS A 350 -16.48 19.77 16.53
CA LYS A 350 -17.06 19.93 17.88
C LYS A 350 -16.08 20.59 18.85
N ASP A 351 -14.81 20.20 18.79
CA ASP A 351 -13.78 20.70 19.72
C ASP A 351 -13.25 22.08 19.31
N LYS A 352 -13.10 22.35 18.01
CA LYS A 352 -12.45 23.55 17.46
C LYS A 352 -13.44 24.58 16.91
N GLY A 353 -14.70 24.22 16.76
CA GLY A 353 -15.76 25.05 16.18
C GLY A 353 -16.02 24.72 14.71
N ASN A 354 -17.29 24.82 14.31
CA ASN A 354 -17.72 24.67 12.93
C ASN A 354 -17.74 26.04 12.24
N PRO A 355 -16.95 26.26 11.16
CA PRO A 355 -16.91 27.54 10.46
C PRO A 355 -18.17 27.82 9.61
N GLY A 356 -19.12 26.88 9.54
CA GLY A 356 -20.33 27.01 8.75
C GLY A 356 -20.11 26.66 7.28
N LEU A 357 -20.82 27.37 6.40
CA LEU A 357 -20.71 27.16 4.95
C LEU A 357 -19.43 27.82 4.42
N ILE A 358 -18.72 27.11 3.55
CA ILE A 358 -17.59 27.67 2.78
C ILE A 358 -17.85 27.35 1.30
N ASP A 359 -17.87 28.38 0.46
CA ASP A 359 -18.25 28.30 -0.96
C ASP A 359 -19.64 27.68 -1.19
N GLY A 360 -20.55 27.89 -0.24
CA GLY A 360 -21.93 27.38 -0.30
C GLY A 360 -22.10 25.91 0.12
N PHE A 361 -21.02 25.22 0.54
CA PHE A 361 -21.06 23.83 0.97
C PHE A 361 -20.88 23.69 2.49
N THR A 362 -21.56 22.72 3.09
CA THR A 362 -21.30 22.34 4.50
C THR A 362 -19.93 21.66 4.63
N GLN A 363 -19.42 21.54 5.85
CA GLN A 363 -18.16 20.84 6.11
C GLN A 363 -18.24 19.36 5.72
N GLU A 364 -19.39 18.72 5.94
CA GLU A 364 -19.65 17.34 5.54
C GLU A 364 -19.63 17.16 4.01
N GLN A 365 -20.25 18.09 3.27
CA GLN A 365 -20.19 18.07 1.81
C GLN A 365 -18.75 18.29 1.31
N ARG A 366 -18.01 19.23 1.90
CA ARG A 366 -16.61 19.53 1.55
C ARG A 366 -15.70 18.33 1.80
N PHE A 367 -15.93 17.55 2.85
CA PHE A 367 -15.22 16.28 3.08
C PHE A 367 -15.33 15.35 1.86
N PHE A 368 -16.56 15.07 1.41
CA PHE A 368 -16.78 14.17 0.27
C PHE A 368 -16.28 14.75 -1.06
N LEU A 369 -16.35 16.08 -1.23
CA LEU A 369 -15.75 16.76 -2.38
C LEU A 369 -14.22 16.61 -2.39
N SER A 370 -13.57 16.69 -1.23
CA SER A 370 -12.13 16.47 -1.08
C SER A 370 -11.75 15.01 -1.38
N TRP A 371 -12.50 14.05 -0.81
CA TRP A 371 -12.35 12.62 -1.10
C TRP A 371 -12.44 12.33 -2.60
N ALA A 372 -13.47 12.83 -3.28
CA ALA A 372 -13.61 12.63 -4.72
C ALA A 372 -12.47 13.31 -5.51
N THR A 373 -11.93 14.42 -5.00
CA THR A 373 -10.86 15.18 -5.66
C THR A 373 -9.53 14.43 -5.64
N ILE A 374 -9.18 13.76 -4.55
CA ILE A 374 -7.91 12.99 -4.47
C ILE A 374 -7.88 11.81 -5.45
N TRP A 375 -9.05 11.32 -5.88
CA TRP A 375 -9.19 10.24 -6.86
C TRP A 375 -9.24 10.71 -8.32
N ARG A 376 -9.09 12.01 -8.59
CA ARG A 376 -9.14 12.56 -9.96
C ARG A 376 -7.99 12.01 -10.82
N THR A 377 -8.28 10.95 -11.57
CA THR A 377 -7.32 10.23 -12.41
C THR A 377 -7.95 9.93 -13.76
N LYS A 378 -7.17 10.01 -14.84
CA LYS A 378 -7.56 9.58 -16.18
C LYS A 378 -6.45 8.69 -16.75
N THR A 379 -6.84 7.52 -17.23
CA THR A 379 -5.91 6.47 -17.72
C THR A 379 -6.33 5.99 -19.10
N THR A 380 -5.43 5.29 -19.78
CA THR A 380 -5.73 4.58 -21.03
C THR A 380 -6.41 3.25 -20.71
N ASP A 381 -7.22 2.73 -21.62
CA ASP A 381 -7.84 1.41 -21.46
C ASP A 381 -6.77 0.32 -21.29
N GLN A 382 -5.66 0.39 -22.04
CA GLN A 382 -4.56 -0.57 -21.92
C GLN A 382 -4.00 -0.61 -20.50
N TYR A 383 -3.77 0.56 -19.89
CA TYR A 383 -3.32 0.64 -18.51
C TYR A 383 -4.33 -0.01 -17.57
N VAL A 384 -5.63 0.28 -17.73
CA VAL A 384 -6.69 -0.28 -16.89
C VAL A 384 -6.79 -1.80 -17.02
N VAL A 385 -6.71 -2.34 -18.24
CA VAL A 385 -6.70 -3.80 -18.47
C VAL A 385 -5.52 -4.48 -17.78
N ASN A 386 -4.36 -3.82 -17.76
CA ASN A 386 -3.21 -4.29 -17.02
C ASN A 386 -3.43 -4.16 -15.50
N GLN A 387 -3.90 -3.00 -15.05
CA GLN A 387 -4.13 -2.67 -13.64
C GLN A 387 -5.00 -3.72 -12.94
N VAL A 388 -6.17 -4.04 -13.51
CA VAL A 388 -7.11 -4.99 -12.87
C VAL A 388 -6.54 -6.40 -12.66
N LYS A 389 -5.41 -6.73 -13.30
CA LYS A 389 -4.72 -8.02 -13.16
C LYS A 389 -3.53 -7.98 -12.20
N THR A 390 -2.98 -6.81 -11.92
CA THR A 390 -1.66 -6.68 -11.27
C THR A 390 -1.64 -5.75 -10.07
N ASP A 391 -2.61 -4.85 -9.95
CA ASP A 391 -2.70 -3.84 -8.91
C ASP A 391 -3.85 -4.20 -7.95
N PRO A 392 -3.60 -4.35 -6.64
CA PRO A 392 -4.67 -4.60 -5.68
C PRO A 392 -5.60 -3.39 -5.49
N HIS A 393 -5.27 -2.21 -6.02
CA HIS A 393 -6.20 -1.08 -5.92
C HIS A 393 -7.27 -1.15 -7.02
N SER A 394 -8.51 -0.90 -6.63
CA SER A 394 -9.59 -0.64 -7.59
C SER A 394 -9.27 0.60 -8.45
N PRO A 395 -9.71 0.66 -9.71
CA PRO A 395 -9.58 1.87 -10.53
C PRO A 395 -10.13 3.10 -9.80
N ALA A 396 -9.41 4.23 -9.87
CA ALA A 396 -9.66 5.42 -9.07
C ALA A 396 -11.11 5.94 -9.17
N GLN A 397 -11.72 5.83 -10.36
CA GLN A 397 -13.11 6.22 -10.58
C GLN A 397 -14.11 5.47 -9.69
N TYR A 398 -13.84 4.22 -9.31
CA TYR A 398 -14.68 3.47 -8.38
C TYR A 398 -14.34 3.75 -6.93
N ARG A 399 -13.04 3.93 -6.60
CA ARG A 399 -12.61 4.39 -5.26
C ARG A 399 -13.25 5.73 -4.90
N ALA A 400 -13.48 6.60 -5.88
CA ALA A 400 -14.10 7.91 -5.69
C ALA A 400 -15.54 7.87 -5.13
N PHE A 401 -16.34 6.83 -5.42
CA PHE A 401 -17.75 6.80 -5.00
C PHE A 401 -18.20 5.50 -4.33
N ALA A 402 -17.68 4.34 -4.73
CA ALA A 402 -18.19 3.05 -4.26
C ALA A 402 -18.06 2.85 -2.73
N PRO A 403 -17.00 3.34 -2.06
CA PRO A 403 -16.94 3.33 -0.61
C PRO A 403 -17.99 4.25 0.03
N ILE A 404 -18.07 5.51 -0.43
CA ILE A 404 -18.88 6.54 0.24
C ILE A 404 -20.40 6.34 0.10
N VAL A 405 -20.87 5.60 -0.91
CA VAL A 405 -22.30 5.21 -0.99
C VAL A 405 -22.72 4.18 0.06
N ASN A 406 -21.76 3.63 0.84
CA ASN A 406 -22.05 2.81 2.00
C ASN A 406 -22.11 3.64 3.30
N MET A 407 -21.87 4.95 3.25
CA MET A 407 -21.80 5.81 4.44
C MET A 407 -23.09 6.60 4.63
N ASP A 408 -23.73 6.45 5.80
CA ASP A 408 -24.94 7.23 6.16
C ASP A 408 -24.68 8.74 6.02
N GLY A 409 -23.50 9.21 6.43
CA GLY A 409 -23.09 10.60 6.33
C GLY A 409 -23.06 11.16 4.90
N PHE A 410 -22.79 10.34 3.88
CA PHE A 410 -22.85 10.79 2.48
C PHE A 410 -24.30 11.07 2.06
N HIS A 411 -25.20 10.15 2.38
CA HIS A 411 -26.61 10.29 2.07
C HIS A 411 -27.26 11.45 2.84
N GLU A 412 -26.86 11.69 4.08
CA GLU A 412 -27.28 12.86 4.87
C GLU A 412 -26.77 14.17 4.27
N ALA A 413 -25.48 14.25 3.93
CA ALA A 413 -24.85 15.47 3.43
C ALA A 413 -25.40 15.93 2.06
N PHE A 414 -25.77 14.97 1.20
CA PHE A 414 -26.29 15.27 -0.14
C PHE A 414 -27.80 15.00 -0.29
N GLN A 415 -28.48 14.57 0.78
CA GLN A 415 -29.91 14.29 0.79
C GLN A 415 -30.37 13.36 -0.34
N THR A 416 -29.57 12.34 -0.65
CA THR A 416 -29.87 11.40 -1.74
C THR A 416 -31.14 10.60 -1.43
N LYS A 417 -31.90 10.25 -2.47
CA LYS A 417 -33.17 9.52 -2.35
C LYS A 417 -33.26 8.38 -3.35
N GLU A 418 -34.26 7.51 -3.14
CA GLU A 418 -34.57 6.44 -4.08
C GLU A 418 -34.74 6.97 -5.52
N GLY A 419 -34.09 6.32 -6.47
CA GLY A 419 -34.00 6.75 -7.87
C GLY A 419 -32.70 7.50 -8.22
N ASP A 420 -31.97 8.06 -7.25
CA ASP A 420 -30.65 8.63 -7.50
C ASP A 420 -29.63 7.52 -7.77
N LYS A 421 -28.71 7.74 -8.73
CA LYS A 421 -27.71 6.73 -9.13
C LYS A 421 -26.77 6.29 -8.01
N MET A 422 -26.54 7.15 -7.02
CA MET A 422 -25.66 6.90 -5.88
C MET A 422 -26.44 6.61 -4.58
N TYR A 423 -27.74 6.34 -4.66
CA TYR A 423 -28.54 5.97 -3.51
C TYR A 423 -28.42 4.49 -3.19
N VAL A 424 -28.13 4.17 -1.93
CA VAL A 424 -28.15 2.82 -1.37
C VAL A 424 -29.04 2.86 -0.12
N PRO A 425 -30.08 2.01 -0.01
CA PRO A 425 -30.90 1.90 1.20
C PRO A 425 -30.05 1.54 2.43
N GLN A 426 -30.36 2.10 3.60
CA GLN A 426 -29.53 1.96 4.80
C GLN A 426 -29.24 0.50 5.16
N GLN A 427 -30.23 -0.39 5.05
CA GLN A 427 -30.11 -1.82 5.34
C GLN A 427 -29.23 -2.58 4.34
N ASN A 428 -28.92 -1.99 3.18
CA ASN A 428 -28.07 -2.58 2.14
C ASN A 428 -26.65 -1.99 2.15
N ARG A 429 -26.38 -0.99 2.98
CA ARG A 429 -25.05 -0.38 3.10
C ARG A 429 -24.11 -1.35 3.81
N ILE A 430 -22.90 -1.47 3.26
CA ILE A 430 -21.90 -2.38 3.78
C ILE A 430 -21.15 -1.68 4.92
N VAL A 431 -21.08 -2.32 6.08
CA VAL A 431 -20.33 -1.81 7.25
C VAL A 431 -19.31 -2.86 7.67
N ILE A 432 -18.06 -2.42 7.85
CA ILE A 432 -16.94 -3.26 8.30
C ILE A 432 -16.33 -2.66 9.56
N TRP A 433 -15.60 -1.55 9.43
CA TRP A 433 -14.89 -0.87 10.51
C TRP A 433 -15.59 0.40 10.93
#